data_AF-A0A5C4N842-F1
#
_entry.id   AF-A0A5C4N842-F1
#
_cell.length_a   1.000
_cell.length_b   1.000
_cell.length_c   1.000
_cell.angle_alpha   90.00
_cell.angle_beta   90.00
_cell.angle_gamma   90.00
#
_symmetry.space_group_name_H-M   'P 1'
#
loop_
_entity.id
_entity.type
_entity.pdbx_description
1 polymer ?
#
loop_
_entity_poly.entity_id
_entity_poly.type
_entity_poly.pdbx_seq_one_letter_code
_entity_poly.pdbx_strand_id
1 'polypeptide(L)'
;MKIPLTLAVALVMAAVVVIGGFGLTPAGRSALASGLSYPLLSFGHIIATLEVGVWAGRIGGHAPVVLPLAFVLGMGLGMLLGADGSRLLQIPEVLTWASALVLTVAAASAARPPLEDAFSLAALFGLFHGSALGSGLAG
;
A
#
# COMPACT_ATOMS: atom_id res chain seq x y z
N MET A 1 -1.99 0.68 -32.56
CA MET A 1 -2.10 -0.31 -31.47
C MET A 1 -3.09 0.21 -30.45
N LYS A 2 -4.14 -0.54 -30.10
CA LYS A 2 -5.10 -0.14 -29.05
C LYS A 2 -4.53 -0.60 -27.70
N ILE A 3 -4.25 0.34 -26.80
CA ILE A 3 -3.82 0.01 -25.43
C ILE A 3 -5.04 -0.61 -24.72
N PRO A 4 -4.94 -1.82 -24.14
CA PRO A 4 -6.06 -2.39 -23.39
C PRO A 4 -6.34 -1.54 -22.15
N LEU A 5 -7.63 -1.35 -21.82
CA LEU A 5 -8.09 -0.45 -20.75
C LEU A 5 -7.39 -0.72 -19.40
N THR A 6 -7.12 -1.98 -19.08
CA THR A 6 -6.38 -2.38 -17.87
C THR A 6 -4.96 -1.86 -17.83
N LEU A 7 -4.26 -1.85 -18.97
CA LEU A 7 -2.90 -1.34 -19.08
C LEU A 7 -2.87 0.20 -19.02
N ALA A 8 -3.88 0.85 -19.60
CA ALA A 8 -4.04 2.30 -19.49
C ALA A 8 -4.31 2.74 -18.03
N VAL A 9 -5.21 2.02 -17.34
CA VAL A 9 -5.47 2.25 -15.91
C VAL A 9 -4.22 1.99 -15.07
N ALA A 10 -3.49 0.90 -15.31
CA ALA A 10 -2.24 0.62 -14.59
C ALA A 10 -1.17 1.71 -14.79
N LEU A 11 -1.02 2.24 -16.01
CA LEU A 11 -0.08 3.32 -16.30
C LEU A 11 -0.48 4.64 -15.62
N VAL A 12 -1.78 4.94 -15.58
CA VAL A 12 -2.29 6.10 -14.83
C VAL A 12 -2.05 5.91 -13.34
N MET A 13 -2.33 4.73 -12.78
CA MET A 13 -2.12 4.45 -11.36
C MET A 13 -0.63 4.50 -10.99
N ALA A 14 0.26 3.94 -11.81
CA ALA A 14 1.71 4.06 -11.65
C ALA A 14 2.17 5.53 -11.67
N ALA A 15 1.68 6.32 -12.62
CA ALA A 15 1.99 7.75 -12.70
C ALA A 15 1.49 8.50 -11.45
N VAL A 16 0.29 8.18 -10.97
CA VAL A 16 -0.28 8.77 -9.76
C VAL A 16 0.49 8.35 -8.51
N VAL A 17 0.97 7.11 -8.41
CA VAL A 17 1.88 6.68 -7.34
C VAL A 17 3.12 7.57 -7.37
N VAL A 18 3.84 7.61 -8.49
CA VAL A 18 5.08 8.39 -8.68
C VAL A 18 4.90 9.88 -8.35
N ILE A 19 3.78 10.49 -8.77
CA ILE A 19 3.48 11.90 -8.49
C ILE A 19 3.04 12.10 -7.03
N GLY A 20 2.23 11.18 -6.49
CA GLY A 20 1.49 11.32 -5.24
C GLY A 20 2.30 11.04 -3.98
N GLY A 21 3.36 10.24 -4.02
CA GLY A 21 4.19 10.05 -2.83
C GLY A 21 5.23 11.15 -2.57
N PHE A 22 5.22 12.25 -3.34
CA PHE A 22 5.81 13.54 -2.94
C PHE A 22 4.88 14.36 -2.01
N GLY A 23 4.01 13.70 -1.23
CA GLY A 23 2.95 14.33 -0.47
C GLY A 23 3.45 15.38 0.55
N LEU A 24 2.96 16.60 0.40
CA LEU A 24 3.10 17.69 1.37
C LEU A 24 2.36 17.31 2.67
N THR A 25 3.10 17.13 3.77
CA THR A 25 2.50 16.94 5.11
C THR A 25 1.92 18.27 5.60
N PRO A 26 0.61 18.41 5.84
CA PRO A 26 0.06 19.61 6.48
C PRO A 26 0.49 19.61 7.95
N ALA A 27 1.37 20.54 8.32
CA ALA A 27 1.75 20.73 9.72
C ALA A 27 0.53 21.16 10.57
N GLY A 28 0.36 20.58 11.75
CA GLY A 28 -0.53 21.13 12.79
C GLY A 28 -1.83 20.37 13.15
N ARG A 29 -1.98 19.07 12.85
CA ARG A 29 -3.09 18.24 13.38
C ARG A 29 -2.63 17.37 14.56
N SER A 30 -3.53 17.11 15.52
CA SER A 30 -3.25 16.21 16.65
C SER A 30 -2.94 14.79 16.18
N ALA A 31 -2.09 14.04 16.88
CA ALA A 31 -1.66 12.69 16.49
C ALA A 31 -2.84 11.73 16.21
N LEU A 32 -3.94 11.84 16.95
CA LEU A 32 -5.16 11.07 16.73
C LEU A 32 -5.91 11.51 15.45
N ALA A 33 -6.02 12.83 15.23
CA ALA A 33 -6.64 13.36 14.02
C ALA A 33 -5.78 13.03 12.79
N SER A 34 -4.47 13.19 12.86
CA SER A 34 -3.53 12.77 11.82
C SER A 34 -3.62 11.26 11.58
N GLY A 35 -3.65 10.43 12.62
CA GLY A 35 -3.74 8.97 12.53
C GLY A 35 -5.04 8.43 11.93
N LEU A 36 -6.19 9.10 12.14
CA LEU A 36 -7.45 8.75 11.45
C LEU A 36 -7.55 9.35 10.04
N SER A 37 -7.01 10.57 9.86
CA SER A 37 -7.12 11.30 8.60
C SER A 37 -6.18 10.75 7.54
N TYR A 38 -4.94 10.39 7.90
CA TYR A 38 -3.92 10.04 6.93
C TYR A 38 -4.19 8.73 6.17
N PRO A 39 -4.60 7.62 6.81
CA PRO A 39 -4.92 6.39 6.08
C PRO A 39 -6.12 6.55 5.14
N LEU A 40 -7.09 7.38 5.51
CA LEU A 40 -8.31 7.64 4.74
C LEU A 40 -8.14 8.72 3.65
N LEU A 41 -7.11 9.57 3.74
CA LEU A 41 -6.94 10.76 2.87
C LEU A 41 -5.58 10.85 2.17
N SER A 42 -4.64 9.95 2.48
CA SER A 42 -3.39 9.80 1.75
C SER A 42 -3.67 9.10 0.42
N PHE A 43 -3.46 9.83 -0.68
CA PHE A 43 -3.72 9.34 -2.03
C PHE A 43 -3.01 8.00 -2.31
N GLY A 44 -1.78 7.83 -1.82
CA GLY A 44 -1.00 6.60 -1.96
C GLY A 44 -1.62 5.38 -1.26
N HIS A 45 -2.20 5.55 -0.07
CA HIS A 45 -2.84 4.45 0.66
C HIS A 45 -4.15 4.01 -0.01
N ILE A 46 -4.95 4.97 -0.48
CA ILE A 46 -6.19 4.67 -1.21
C ILE A 46 -5.85 3.87 -2.46
N ILE A 47 -4.82 4.29 -3.21
CA ILE A 47 -4.34 3.59 -4.40
C ILE A 47 -3.90 2.17 -4.07
N ALA A 48 -3.03 1.98 -3.09
CA ALA A 48 -2.56 0.65 -2.71
C ALA A 48 -3.72 -0.26 -2.29
N THR A 49 -4.70 0.27 -1.54
CA THR A 49 -5.87 -0.51 -1.11
C THR A 49 -6.75 -0.91 -2.30
N LEU A 50 -6.92 -0.02 -3.27
CA LEU A 50 -7.63 -0.32 -4.52
C LEU A 50 -6.87 -1.35 -5.36
N GLU A 51 -5.55 -1.23 -5.49
CA GLU A 51 -4.72 -2.18 -6.23
C GLU A 51 -4.76 -3.58 -5.61
N VAL A 52 -4.68 -3.68 -4.28
CA VAL A 52 -4.87 -4.93 -3.53
C VAL A 52 -6.26 -5.50 -3.80
N GLY A 53 -7.31 -4.68 -3.76
CA GLY A 53 -8.69 -5.10 -4.04
C GLY A 53 -8.88 -5.60 -5.47
N VAL A 54 -8.33 -4.89 -6.47
CA VAL A 54 -8.37 -5.30 -7.88
C VAL A 54 -7.63 -6.62 -8.07
N TRP A 55 -6.42 -6.75 -7.53
CA TRP A 55 -5.65 -7.99 -7.61
C TRP A 55 -6.36 -9.16 -6.93
N ALA A 56 -6.93 -8.94 -5.75
CA ALA A 56 -7.71 -9.93 -5.02
C ALA A 56 -8.96 -10.39 -5.79
N GLY A 57 -9.66 -9.47 -6.45
CA GLY A 57 -10.77 -9.80 -7.36
C GLY A 57 -10.35 -10.68 -8.53
N ARG A 58 -9.12 -10.51 -9.05
CA ARG A 58 -8.58 -11.34 -10.15
C ARG A 58 -8.18 -12.75 -9.71
N ILE A 59 -7.70 -12.90 -8.47
CA ILE A 59 -7.41 -14.21 -7.86
C ILE A 59 -8.73 -14.95 -7.58
N GLY A 60 -9.73 -14.27 -7.04
CA GLY A 60 -11.05 -14.83 -6.75
C GLY A 60 -11.09 -15.69 -5.48
N GLY A 61 -12.19 -16.45 -5.31
CA GLY A 61 -12.41 -17.25 -4.09
C GLY A 61 -12.49 -16.36 -2.84
N HIS A 62 -11.70 -16.68 -1.81
CA HIS A 62 -11.64 -15.90 -0.57
C HIS A 62 -10.70 -14.69 -0.65
N ALA A 63 -9.92 -14.54 -1.74
CA ALA A 63 -8.93 -13.49 -1.86
C ALA A 63 -9.48 -12.07 -1.65
N PRO A 64 -10.66 -11.69 -2.19
CA PRO A 64 -11.24 -10.35 -1.99
C PRO A 64 -11.48 -9.94 -0.54
N VAL A 65 -11.53 -10.89 0.39
CA VAL A 65 -11.65 -10.62 1.84
C VAL A 65 -10.29 -10.73 2.51
N VAL A 66 -9.56 -11.80 2.20
CA VAL A 66 -8.32 -12.18 2.90
C VAL A 66 -7.18 -11.20 2.60
N LEU A 67 -7.00 -10.78 1.35
CA LEU A 67 -5.87 -9.92 0.95
C LEU A 67 -6.01 -8.49 1.51
N PRO A 68 -7.17 -7.81 1.40
CA PRO A 68 -7.34 -6.50 2.03
C PRO A 68 -7.16 -6.56 3.55
N LEU A 69 -7.67 -7.61 4.21
CA LEU A 69 -7.49 -7.77 5.65
C LEU A 69 -6.02 -7.96 6.01
N ALA A 70 -5.29 -8.80 5.27
CA ALA A 70 -3.85 -9.00 5.45
C ALA A 70 -3.07 -7.69 5.32
N PHE A 71 -3.38 -6.89 4.29
CA PHE A 71 -2.75 -5.60 4.03
C PHE A 71 -2.99 -4.60 5.17
N VAL A 72 -4.24 -4.48 5.63
CA VAL A 72 -4.61 -3.57 6.75
C VAL A 72 -3.93 -4.00 8.05
N LEU A 73 -3.91 -5.30 8.35
CA LEU A 73 -3.23 -5.83 9.55
C LEU A 73 -1.71 -5.59 9.49
N GLY A 74 -1.10 -5.83 8.33
CA GLY A 74 0.30 -5.52 8.08
C GLY A 74 0.60 -4.03 8.30
N MET A 75 -0.25 -3.15 7.78
CA MET A 75 -0.12 -1.70 7.96
C MET A 75 -0.18 -1.28 9.42
N GLY A 76 -1.11 -1.84 10.20
CA GLY A 76 -1.17 -1.59 11.64
C GLY A 76 0.12 -2.00 12.36
N LEU A 77 0.66 -3.18 12.05
CA LEU A 77 1.91 -3.65 12.62
C LEU A 77 3.10 -2.78 12.19
N GLY A 78 3.16 -2.40 10.91
CA GLY A 78 4.23 -1.55 10.37
C GLY A 78 4.28 -0.20 11.08
N MET A 79 3.11 0.40 11.32
CA MET A 79 3.00 1.67 12.03
C MET A 79 3.53 1.58 13.46
N LEU A 80 3.21 0.51 14.20
CA LEU A 80 3.74 0.28 15.55
C LEU A 80 5.27 0.16 15.52
N LEU A 81 5.81 -0.66 14.62
CA LEU A 81 7.25 -0.87 14.50
C LEU A 81 7.98 0.42 14.08
N GLY A 82 7.40 1.21 13.18
CA GLY A 82 7.99 2.48 12.76
C GLY A 82 7.99 3.53 13.88
N ALA A 83 6.94 3.57 14.70
CA ALA A 83 6.79 4.51 15.80
C ALA A 83 7.76 4.25 16.97
N ASP A 84 8.11 2.98 17.23
CA ASP A 84 9.10 2.61 18.25
C ASP A 84 10.55 2.94 17.85
N GLY A 85 10.76 3.60 16.70
CA GLY A 85 12.10 3.87 16.15
C GLY A 85 12.85 2.61 15.75
N SER A 86 12.13 1.48 15.60
CA SER A 86 12.76 0.21 15.26
C SER A 86 13.38 0.31 13.85
N ARG A 87 14.68 0.01 13.77
CA ARG A 87 15.43 0.00 12.50
C ARG A 87 15.11 -1.21 11.62
N LEU A 88 14.05 -1.95 11.92
CA LEU A 88 13.65 -3.15 11.18
C LEU A 88 13.45 -2.85 9.69
N LEU A 89 13.01 -1.64 9.36
CA LEU A 89 12.89 -1.15 7.99
C LEU A 89 13.64 0.19 7.89
N GLN A 90 14.93 0.15 7.57
CA GLN A 90 15.82 1.34 7.53
C GLN A 90 15.46 2.33 6.40
N ILE A 91 14.71 1.88 5.40
CA ILE A 91 14.33 2.66 4.21
C ILE A 91 12.82 2.50 3.90
N PRO A 92 11.93 2.86 4.85
CA PRO A 92 10.51 2.54 4.77
C PRO A 92 9.81 3.21 3.59
N GLU A 93 10.25 4.41 3.21
CA GLU A 93 9.76 5.11 2.01
C GLU A 93 10.05 4.28 0.75
N VAL A 94 11.31 3.90 0.50
CA VAL A 94 11.71 3.13 -0.70
C VAL A 94 10.94 1.82 -0.80
N LEU A 95 10.72 1.13 0.33
CA LEU A 95 9.95 -0.12 0.37
C LEU A 95 8.47 0.11 0.08
N THR A 96 7.89 1.22 0.54
CA THR A 96 6.53 1.63 0.20
C THR A 96 6.40 1.86 -1.31
N TRP A 97 7.33 2.59 -1.91
CA TRP A 97 7.36 2.85 -3.35
C TRP A 97 7.53 1.58 -4.19
N ALA A 98 8.47 0.72 -3.81
CA ALA A 98 8.73 -0.54 -4.50
C ALA A 98 7.51 -1.47 -4.42
N SER A 99 6.87 -1.58 -3.26
CA SER A 99 5.69 -2.41 -3.09
C SER A 99 4.47 -1.88 -3.86
N ALA A 100 4.27 -0.56 -3.91
CA ALA A 100 3.23 0.04 -4.74
C ALA A 100 3.43 -0.31 -6.24
N LEU A 101 4.67 -0.23 -6.75
CA LEU A 101 4.95 -0.64 -8.13
C LEU A 101 4.63 -2.12 -8.37
N VAL A 102 4.96 -3.01 -7.42
CA VAL A 102 4.64 -4.43 -7.52
C VAL A 102 3.12 -4.65 -7.50
N LEU A 103 2.38 -3.93 -6.64
CA LEU A 103 0.92 -3.99 -6.61
C LEU A 103 0.29 -3.51 -7.91
N THR A 104 0.80 -2.43 -8.52
CA THR A 104 0.34 -1.99 -9.84
C THR A 104 0.52 -3.08 -10.89
N VAL A 105 1.69 -3.73 -10.92
CA VAL A 105 1.95 -4.84 -11.85
C VAL A 105 1.02 -6.02 -11.56
N ALA A 106 0.87 -6.40 -10.30
CA ALA A 106 0.01 -7.50 -9.88
C ALA A 106 -1.45 -7.26 -10.27
N ALA A 107 -1.98 -6.07 -9.99
CA ALA A 107 -3.34 -5.64 -10.34
C ALA A 107 -3.56 -5.59 -11.87
N ALA A 108 -2.54 -5.19 -12.64
CA ALA A 108 -2.60 -5.14 -14.10
C ALA A 108 -2.51 -6.53 -14.75
N SER A 109 -1.78 -7.46 -14.12
CA SER A 109 -1.50 -8.80 -14.65
C SER A 109 -2.72 -9.71 -14.63
N ALA A 110 -2.68 -10.78 -15.44
CA ALA A 110 -3.61 -11.91 -15.33
C ALA A 110 -3.10 -13.00 -14.36
N ALA A 111 -2.05 -12.72 -13.59
CA ALA A 111 -1.45 -13.68 -12.68
C ALA A 111 -2.41 -14.01 -11.54
N ARG A 112 -2.51 -15.31 -11.23
CA ARG A 112 -3.30 -15.85 -10.12
C ARG A 112 -2.41 -16.76 -9.28
N PRO A 113 -1.51 -16.17 -8.47
CA PRO A 113 -0.65 -16.97 -7.61
C PRO A 113 -1.49 -17.72 -6.56
N PRO A 114 -0.90 -18.73 -5.89
CA PRO A 114 -1.48 -19.34 -4.71
C PRO A 114 -1.90 -18.28 -3.67
N LEU A 115 -3.02 -18.53 -2.98
CA LEU A 115 -3.59 -17.58 -2.02
C LEU A 115 -2.60 -17.23 -0.89
N GLU A 116 -1.79 -18.20 -0.47
CA GLU A 116 -0.79 -18.06 0.61
C GLU A 116 0.32 -17.06 0.22
N ASP A 117 0.81 -17.13 -1.01
CA ASP A 117 1.80 -16.20 -1.53
C ASP A 117 1.22 -14.79 -1.63
N ALA A 118 -0.02 -14.69 -2.13
CA ALA A 118 -0.71 -13.42 -2.28
C ALA A 118 -1.00 -12.76 -0.92
N PHE A 119 -1.40 -13.55 0.07
CA PHE A 119 -1.59 -13.12 1.45
C PHE A 119 -0.28 -12.60 2.05
N SER A 120 0.82 -13.36 1.90
CA SER A 120 2.13 -13.00 2.45
C SER A 120 2.64 -11.69 1.86
N LEU A 121 2.50 -11.50 0.55
CA LEU A 121 2.84 -10.26 -0.13
C LEU A 121 1.96 -9.10 0.33
N ALA A 122 0.64 -9.30 0.43
CA ALA A 122 -0.28 -8.27 0.90
C ALA A 122 0.06 -7.81 2.33
N ALA A 123 0.32 -8.75 3.25
CA ALA A 123 0.72 -8.45 4.61
C ALA A 123 2.06 -7.69 4.66
N LEU A 124 3.06 -8.13 3.89
CA LEU A 124 4.38 -7.50 3.83
C LEU A 124 4.32 -6.09 3.24
N PHE A 125 3.56 -5.90 2.17
CA PHE A 125 3.40 -4.58 1.58
C PHE A 125 2.62 -3.63 2.49
N GLY A 126 1.61 -4.16 3.19
CA GLY A 126 0.95 -3.43 4.28
C GLY A 126 1.96 -2.96 5.32
N LEU A 127 2.84 -3.85 5.78
CA LEU A 127 3.91 -3.53 6.74
C LEU A 127 4.77 -2.35 6.28
N PHE A 128 5.19 -2.34 5.01
CA PHE A 128 5.99 -1.25 4.46
C PHE A 128 5.24 0.09 4.48
N HIS A 129 3.99 0.10 4.01
CA HIS A 129 3.15 1.30 4.02
C HIS A 129 2.95 1.85 5.44
N GLY A 130 2.70 0.97 6.41
CA GLY A 130 2.55 1.35 7.82
C GLY A 130 3.84 1.89 8.43
N SER A 131 4.99 1.29 8.11
CA SER A 131 6.28 1.67 8.69
C SER A 131 6.70 3.09 8.34
N ALA A 132 6.45 3.55 7.11
CA ALA A 132 6.74 4.92 6.70
C ALA A 132 5.92 5.94 7.51
N LEU A 133 4.66 5.61 7.83
CA LEU A 133 3.81 6.44 8.69
C LEU A 133 4.30 6.46 10.14
N GLY A 134 4.65 5.30 10.69
CA GLY A 134 5.16 5.16 12.06
C GLY A 134 6.47 5.94 12.27
N SER A 135 7.41 5.85 11.34
CA SER A 135 8.68 6.57 11.43
C SER A 135 8.51 8.10 11.45
N GLY A 136 7.47 8.63 10.81
CA GLY A 136 7.13 10.06 10.86
C GLY A 136 6.55 10.52 12.21
N LEU A 137 6.10 9.61 13.08
CA LEU A 137 5.58 9.90 14.42
C LEU A 137 6.67 9.84 15.51
N ALA A 138 7.81 9.21 15.22
CA ALA A 138 8.92 9.03 16.16
C ALA A 138 9.86 10.25 16.25
N GLY A 139 9.68 11.26 15.39
CA GLY A 139 10.42 12.53 15.39
C GLY A 139 9.58 13.68 15.93
#